data_AF-A0A822G3P3-F1
#
_entry.id   AF-A0A822G3P3-F1
#
_cell.length_a   1.000
_cell.length_b   1.000
_cell.length_c   1.000
_cell.angle_alpha   90.00
_cell.angle_beta   90.00
_cell.angle_gamma   90.00
#
_symmetry.space_group_name_H-M   'P 1'
#
loop_
_entity.id
_entity.type
_entity.pdbx_description
1 polymer ?
#
loop_
_entity_poly.entity_id
_entity_poly.type
_entity_poly.pdbx_seq_one_letter_code
_entity_poly.pdbx_strand_id
1 'polypeptide(L)'
;MSSNSVALDELSEFLDPQGRLDIKSLALQTLLSLTASKEGRHLLLSLPNTDPTKSLLTRVCRLIFEDVQESVRFDALLLLINLTSDNELSILNNKQMSITNDFWLQLLKVGIQQKKND
;
A
#
# COMPACT_ATOMS: atom_id res chain seq x y z
N MET A 1 -20.85 -7.75 -2.69
CA MET A 1 -19.49 -7.52 -3.22
C MET A 1 -19.52 -7.85 -4.70
N SER A 2 -19.03 -6.97 -5.58
CA SER A 2 -18.93 -7.28 -7.02
C SER A 2 -17.77 -8.26 -7.23
N SER A 3 -17.79 -9.06 -8.30
CA SER A 3 -16.71 -10.04 -8.59
C SER A 3 -15.32 -9.39 -8.63
N ASN A 4 -15.25 -8.12 -9.04
CA ASN A 4 -14.01 -7.34 -9.07
C ASN A 4 -13.45 -7.03 -7.67
N SER A 5 -14.31 -6.82 -6.67
CA SER A 5 -13.85 -6.57 -5.29
C SER A 5 -13.25 -7.81 -4.63
N VAL A 6 -13.72 -9.00 -4.99
CA VAL A 6 -13.16 -10.28 -4.49
C VAL A 6 -11.79 -10.54 -5.10
N ALA A 7 -11.64 -10.36 -6.42
CA ALA A 7 -10.36 -10.54 -7.09
C ALA A 7 -9.26 -9.57 -6.59
N LEU A 8 -9.64 -8.35 -6.20
CA LEU A 8 -8.69 -7.38 -5.65
C LEU A 8 -8.28 -7.69 -4.21
N ASP A 9 -9.18 -8.26 -3.41
CA ASP A 9 -8.88 -8.72 -2.06
C ASP A 9 -7.89 -9.90 -2.12
N GLU A 10 -8.14 -10.86 -3.01
CA GLU A 10 -7.22 -11.98 -3.30
C GLU A 10 -5.85 -11.49 -3.78
N LEU A 11 -5.83 -10.47 -4.65
CA LEU A 11 -4.58 -9.89 -5.16
C LEU A 11 -3.73 -9.29 -4.04
N SER A 12 -4.35 -8.77 -2.98
CA SER A 12 -3.63 -8.24 -1.83
C SER A 12 -2.83 -9.31 -1.09
N GLU A 13 -3.23 -10.59 -1.16
CA GLU A 13 -2.53 -11.68 -0.48
C GLU A 13 -1.09 -11.89 -0.99
N PHE A 14 -0.83 -11.48 -2.22
CA PHE A 14 0.49 -11.52 -2.85
C PHE A 14 1.45 -10.44 -2.34
N LEU A 15 0.94 -9.46 -1.58
CA LEU A 15 1.74 -8.40 -0.97
C LEU A 15 2.33 -8.87 0.37
N ASP A 16 3.33 -9.75 0.28
CA ASP A 16 4.10 -10.25 1.43
C ASP A 16 5.59 -9.89 1.25
N PRO A 17 6.25 -9.24 2.24
CA PRO A 17 7.69 -9.00 2.21
C PRO A 17 8.53 -10.25 1.94
N GLN A 18 8.09 -11.42 2.43
CA GLN A 18 8.76 -12.72 2.22
C GLN A 18 8.28 -13.43 0.94
N GLY A 19 7.30 -12.86 0.24
CA GLY A 19 6.76 -13.39 -1.00
C GLY A 19 7.76 -13.30 -2.17
N ARG A 20 7.50 -14.10 -3.21
CA ARG A 20 8.29 -14.09 -4.44
C ARG A 20 8.25 -12.71 -5.11
N LEU A 21 9.42 -12.25 -5.56
CA LEU A 21 9.61 -10.94 -6.16
C LEU A 21 8.72 -10.68 -7.39
N ASP A 22 8.71 -11.62 -8.33
CA ASP A 22 7.92 -11.51 -9.56
C ASP A 22 6.42 -11.35 -9.28
N ILE A 23 5.92 -12.12 -8.31
CA ILE A 23 4.50 -12.12 -7.93
C ILE A 23 4.11 -10.80 -7.24
N LYS A 24 4.88 -10.36 -6.23
CA LYS A 24 4.56 -9.12 -5.51
C LYS A 24 4.74 -7.88 -6.38
N SER A 25 5.73 -7.86 -7.28
CA SER A 25 5.89 -6.79 -8.27
C SER A 25 4.72 -6.71 -9.24
N LEU A 26 4.24 -7.86 -9.76
CA LEU A 26 3.07 -7.89 -10.63
C LEU A 26 1.80 -7.42 -9.90
N ALA A 27 1.60 -7.85 -8.66
CA ALA A 27 0.48 -7.40 -7.83
C ALA A 27 0.54 -5.88 -7.59
N LEU A 28 1.70 -5.33 -7.22
CA LEU A 28 1.88 -3.89 -7.04
C LEU A 28 1.62 -3.11 -8.32
N GLN A 29 2.16 -3.53 -9.47
CA GLN A 29 1.91 -2.88 -10.75
C GLN A 29 0.42 -2.88 -11.12
N THR A 30 -0.27 -3.99 -10.86
CA THR A 30 -1.72 -4.10 -11.08
C THR A 30 -2.47 -3.09 -10.23
N LEU A 31 -2.15 -2.99 -8.94
CA LEU A 31 -2.78 -2.03 -8.02
C LEU A 31 -2.46 -0.57 -8.39
N LEU A 32 -1.21 -0.28 -8.74
CA LEU A 32 -0.77 1.04 -9.20
C LEU A 32 -1.57 1.50 -10.43
N SER A 33 -1.81 0.60 -11.39
CA SER A 33 -2.59 0.93 -12.59
C SER A 33 -4.00 1.42 -12.26
N LEU A 34 -4.62 0.88 -11.21
CA LEU A 34 -5.96 1.28 -10.77
C LEU A 34 -5.95 2.68 -10.13
N THR A 35 -4.84 3.05 -9.48
CA THR A 35 -4.72 4.37 -8.84
C THR A 35 -4.67 5.55 -9.82
N ALA A 36 -4.48 5.28 -11.11
CA ALA A 36 -4.53 6.30 -12.16
C ALA A 36 -5.92 6.94 -12.34
N SER A 37 -6.97 6.31 -11.80
CA SER A 37 -8.35 6.83 -11.84
C SER A 37 -8.92 7.04 -10.44
N LYS A 38 -9.84 7.99 -10.29
CA LYS A 38 -10.52 8.26 -9.01
C LYS A 38 -11.37 7.05 -8.59
N GLU A 39 -12.06 6.44 -9.55
CA GLU A 39 -12.90 5.25 -9.36
C GLU A 39 -12.07 4.06 -8.87
N GLY A 40 -10.89 3.84 -9.45
CA GLY A 40 -9.98 2.77 -9.03
C GLY A 40 -9.42 3.01 -7.61
N ARG A 41 -9.07 4.25 -7.27
CA ARG A 41 -8.68 4.61 -5.89
C ARG A 41 -9.81 4.34 -4.89
N HIS A 42 -11.04 4.78 -5.19
CA HIS A 42 -12.20 4.50 -4.34
C HIS A 42 -12.47 3.00 -4.19
N LEU A 43 -12.35 2.23 -5.28
CA LEU A 43 -12.52 0.77 -5.24
C LEU A 43 -11.52 0.13 -4.28
N LEU A 44 -10.22 0.47 -4.38
CA LEU A 44 -9.18 -0.05 -3.48
C LEU A 44 -9.41 0.35 -2.02
N LEU A 45 -9.83 1.59 -1.77
CA LEU A 45 -10.15 2.06 -0.41
C LEU A 45 -11.42 1.43 0.17
N SER A 46 -12.35 1.00 -0.69
CA SER A 46 -13.60 0.34 -0.30
C SER A 46 -13.45 -1.15 0.03
N LEU A 47 -12.28 -1.75 -0.24
CA LEU A 47 -12.05 -3.17 0.03
C LEU A 47 -12.32 -3.52 1.50
N PRO A 48 -12.83 -4.73 1.77
CA PRO A 48 -13.11 -5.18 3.13
C PRO A 48 -11.89 -5.00 4.03
N ASN A 49 -12.13 -4.55 5.25
CA ASN A 49 -11.10 -4.50 6.29
C ASN A 49 -11.58 -5.27 7.51
N THR A 50 -12.08 -6.49 7.27
CA THR A 50 -12.60 -7.36 8.34
C THR A 50 -11.48 -7.86 9.26
N ASP A 51 -10.27 -8.02 8.71
CA ASP A 51 -9.05 -8.30 9.47
C ASP A 51 -8.03 -7.18 9.21
N PRO A 52 -7.79 -6.27 10.18
CA PRO A 52 -6.86 -5.16 10.02
C PRO A 52 -5.42 -5.62 9.80
N THR A 53 -5.06 -6.85 10.17
CA THR A 53 -3.71 -7.40 9.93
C THR A 53 -3.51 -7.82 8.48
N LYS A 54 -4.60 -8.06 7.74
CA LYS A 54 -4.60 -8.52 6.35
C LYS A 54 -5.06 -7.47 5.35
N SER A 55 -5.43 -6.29 5.83
CA SER A 55 -5.86 -5.19 4.99
C SER A 55 -4.82 -4.84 3.92
N LEU A 56 -5.29 -4.41 2.75
CA LEU A 56 -4.41 -3.93 1.67
C LEU A 56 -3.41 -2.89 2.20
N LEU A 57 -3.87 -1.94 3.01
CA LEU A 57 -3.03 -0.87 3.55
C LEU A 57 -1.96 -1.40 4.51
N THR A 58 -2.32 -2.35 5.38
CA THR A 58 -1.36 -2.99 6.29
C THR A 58 -0.28 -3.71 5.50
N ARG A 59 -0.65 -4.45 4.45
CA ARG A 59 0.31 -5.16 3.60
C ARG A 59 1.22 -4.20 2.85
N VAL A 60 0.67 -3.12 2.30
CA VAL A 60 1.45 -2.04 1.67
C VAL A 60 2.44 -1.42 2.65
N CYS A 61 2.01 -1.12 3.89
CA CYS A 61 2.90 -0.61 4.94
C CYS A 61 4.02 -1.61 5.28
N ARG A 62 3.70 -2.90 5.40
CA ARG A 62 4.70 -3.95 5.61
C ARG A 62 5.71 -4.00 4.48
N LEU A 63 5.27 -3.91 3.21
CA LEU A 63 6.20 -3.83 2.09
C LEU A 63 7.12 -2.61 2.18
N ILE A 64 6.59 -1.43 2.51
CA ILE A 64 7.39 -0.19 2.65
C ILE A 64 8.49 -0.33 3.71
N PHE A 65 8.23 -0.99 4.84
CA PHE A 65 9.18 -1.03 5.96
C PHE A 65 10.00 -2.33 6.07
N GLU A 66 9.47 -3.46 5.59
CA GLU A 66 10.05 -4.80 5.81
C GLU A 66 10.63 -5.41 4.53
N ASP A 67 10.27 -4.94 3.32
CA ASP A 67 10.75 -5.59 2.09
C ASP A 67 12.22 -5.29 1.82
N VAL A 68 12.97 -6.34 1.46
CA VAL A 68 14.40 -6.23 1.13
C VAL A 68 14.61 -5.56 -0.22
N GLN A 69 13.66 -5.68 -1.15
CA GLN A 69 13.79 -5.16 -2.50
C GLN A 69 13.37 -3.70 -2.57
N GLU A 70 14.30 -2.84 -2.94
CA GLU A 70 14.09 -1.39 -2.96
C GLU A 70 13.01 -0.96 -3.95
N SER A 71 12.99 -1.52 -5.15
CA SER A 71 11.96 -1.23 -6.15
C SER A 71 10.55 -1.52 -5.63
N VAL A 72 10.39 -2.62 -4.88
CA VAL A 72 9.12 -3.01 -4.26
C VAL A 72 8.71 -2.00 -3.19
N ARG A 73 9.65 -1.54 -2.35
CA ARG A 73 9.37 -0.49 -1.36
C ARG A 73 8.91 0.81 -2.02
N PHE A 74 9.56 1.22 -3.11
CA PHE A 74 9.19 2.43 -3.86
C PHE A 74 7.82 2.32 -4.51
N ASP A 75 7.52 1.20 -5.16
CA ASP A 75 6.22 0.97 -5.79
C ASP A 75 5.10 0.94 -4.75
N ALA A 76 5.33 0.31 -3.59
CA ALA A 76 4.39 0.31 -2.46
C ALA A 76 4.18 1.72 -1.89
N LEU A 77 5.23 2.52 -1.80
CA LEU A 77 5.14 3.92 -1.36
C LEU A 77 4.35 4.77 -2.36
N LEU A 78 4.61 4.61 -3.66
CA LEU A 78 3.88 5.31 -4.72
C LEU A 78 2.39 4.95 -4.69
N LEU A 79 2.08 3.66 -4.47
CA LEU A 79 0.70 3.19 -4.31
C LEU A 79 0.01 3.92 -3.14
N LEU A 80 0.68 4.00 -1.98
CA LEU A 80 0.15 4.73 -0.83
C LEU A 80 -0.06 6.23 -1.13
N ILE A 81 0.93 6.89 -1.74
CA ILE A 81 0.83 8.30 -2.15
C ILE A 81 -0.38 8.51 -3.05
N ASN A 82 -0.54 7.69 -4.08
CA ASN A 82 -1.66 7.81 -5.02
C ASN A 82 -3.00 7.60 -4.32
N LEU A 83 -3.11 6.64 -3.40
CA LEU A 83 -4.32 6.41 -2.61
C LEU A 83 -4.67 7.61 -1.71
N THR A 84 -3.67 8.36 -1.24
CA THR A 84 -3.87 9.54 -0.38
C THR A 84 -4.04 10.86 -1.15
N SER A 85 -3.85 10.86 -2.47
CA SER A 85 -3.77 12.08 -3.29
C SER A 85 -5.02 12.97 -3.28
N ASP A 86 -6.21 12.41 -3.09
CA ASP A 86 -7.48 13.17 -3.12
C ASP A 86 -7.86 13.80 -1.77
N ASN A 87 -6.95 13.84 -0.77
CA ASN A 87 -7.21 14.35 0.58
C ASN A 87 -8.37 13.66 1.33
N GLU A 88 -8.85 12.50 0.85
CA GLU A 88 -9.78 11.63 1.59
C GLU A 88 -9.06 10.79 2.67
N LEU A 89 -8.13 11.42 3.40
CA LEU A 89 -7.52 10.87 4.62
C LEU A 89 -8.58 10.52 5.68
N SER A 90 -9.80 11.05 5.56
CA SER A 90 -10.97 10.69 6.37
C SER A 90 -11.34 9.21 6.28
N ILE A 91 -11.08 8.54 5.14
CA ILE A 91 -11.33 7.09 4.99
C ILE A 91 -10.25 6.29 5.74
N LEU A 92 -9.01 6.76 5.77
CA LEU A 92 -7.92 6.13 6.53
C LEU A 92 -8.11 6.31 8.05
N ASN A 93 -8.60 7.49 8.47
CA ASN A 93 -8.96 7.77 9.86
C ASN A 93 -10.13 6.90 10.37
N ASN A 94 -11.11 6.57 9.53
CA ASN A 94 -12.23 5.69 9.91
C ASN A 94 -11.86 4.19 9.94
N LYS A 95 -10.76 3.78 9.31
CA LYS A 95 -10.31 2.37 9.27
C LYS A 95 -9.23 2.01 10.32
N GLN A 96 -9.12 2.79 11.42
CA GLN A 96 -8.19 2.53 12.54
C GLN A 96 -6.68 2.56 12.19
N MET A 97 -6.26 3.07 11.03
CA MET A 97 -4.89 3.55 10.93
C MET A 97 -4.86 4.96 11.51
N SER A 98 -4.54 5.05 12.80
CA SER A 98 -3.91 6.28 13.28
C SER A 98 -2.57 6.37 12.56
N ILE A 99 -2.55 6.99 11.37
CA ILE A 99 -1.32 7.36 10.69
C ILE A 99 -0.74 8.48 11.54
N THR A 100 -0.12 8.10 12.64
CA THR A 100 0.49 9.03 13.58
C THR A 100 1.63 9.75 12.89
N ASN A 101 2.04 10.90 13.44
CA ASN A 101 3.25 11.58 12.97
C ASN A 101 4.47 10.64 12.97
N ASP A 102 4.50 9.60 13.81
CA ASP A 102 5.59 8.63 13.86
C ASP A 102 5.69 7.78 12.58
N PHE A 103 4.56 7.44 11.94
CA PHE A 103 4.55 6.77 10.65
C PHE A 103 5.26 7.61 9.58
N TRP A 104 4.87 8.89 9.45
CA TRP A 104 5.47 9.81 8.49
C TRP A 104 6.94 10.10 8.83
N LEU A 105 7.30 10.15 10.11
CA LEU A 105 8.70 10.31 10.54
C LEU A 105 9.56 9.08 10.22
N GLN A 106 9.05 7.86 10.38
CA GLN A 106 9.76 6.65 9.96
C GLN A 106 9.94 6.63 8.44
N LEU A 107 8.90 7.05 7.70
CA LEU A 107 8.93 7.13 6.24
C LEU A 107 9.97 8.14 5.73
N LEU A 108 10.08 9.31 6.38
CA LEU A 108 11.12 10.30 6.10
C LEU A 108 12.54 9.78 6.45
N LYS A 109 12.69 8.99 7.53
CA LYS A 109 13.98 8.42 7.92
C LYS A 109 14.51 7.40 6.91
N VAL A 110 13.63 6.57 6.31
CA VAL A 110 14.01 5.64 5.24
C VAL A 110 14.58 6.41 4.04
N GLY A 111 13.94 7.50 3.62
CA GLY A 111 14.44 8.35 2.53
C GLY A 111 15.77 9.07 2.84
N ILE A 112 16.01 9.44 4.10
CA ILE A 112 17.25 10.12 4.52
C ILE A 112 18.45 9.16 4.64
N GLN A 113 18.22 7.91 5.04
CA GLN A 113 19.31 6.91 5.13
C GLN A 113 19.90 6.58 3.75
N GLN A 114 19.11 6.68 2.68
CA GLN A 114 19.62 6.48 1.31
C GLN A 114 20.56 7.59 0.86
N LYS A 115 20.29 8.85 1.25
CA LYS A 115 21.13 10.01 0.89
C LYS A 115 22.51 10.05 1.56
N LYS A 116 22.79 9.13 2.49
CA LYS A 116 24.08 9.02 3.19
C LYS A 116 24.99 7.90 2.66
N ASN A 117 24.46 7.04 1.78
CA ASN A 117 25.22 5.93 1.20
C ASN A 117 25.61 6.17 -0.27
N ASP A 118 25.28 7.34 -0.82
CA ASP A 118 25.81 7.92 -2.06
C ASP A 118 26.86 8.99 -1.74
#